data_AF-A0A8J7SNV7-F1
#
_entry.id   AF-A0A8J7SNV7-F1
#
_cell.length_a   1.000
_cell.length_b   1.000
_cell.length_c   1.000
_cell.angle_alpha   90.00
_cell.angle_beta   90.00
_cell.angle_gamma   90.00
#
_symmetry.space_group_name_H-M   'P 1'
#
loop_
_entity.id
_entity.type
_entity.pdbx_description
1 polymer ?
#
loop_
_entity_poly.entity_id
_entity_poly.type
_entity_poly.pdbx_seq_one_letter_code
_entity_poly.pdbx_strand_id
1 'polypeptide(L)' 'ARKAIAYYEQQLVITREIGDRRGEGASLFNAAVSLKNLGQDREAIARARAALEILARIEAPSAETVRKWLADWT' A
#
# COMPACT_ATOMS: atom_id res chain seq x y z
N ALA A 1 2.43 12.76 7.80
CA ALA A 1 1.80 11.46 7.52
C ALA A 1 0.29 11.54 7.26
N ARG A 2 -0.55 12.12 8.14
CA ARG A 2 -2.03 12.14 7.93
C ARG A 2 -2.50 12.75 6.60
N LYS A 3 -1.93 13.89 6.18
CA LYS A 3 -2.24 14.51 4.87
C LYS A 3 -1.81 13.62 3.68
N ALA A 4 -0.70 12.89 3.82
CA ALA A 4 -0.24 11.95 2.79
C ALA A 4 -1.20 10.78 2.63
N ILE A 5 -1.72 10.24 3.75
CA ILE A 5 -2.75 9.20 3.74
C ILE A 5 -3.97 9.68 2.94
N ALA A 6 -4.47 10.89 3.20
CA ALA A 6 -5.60 11.44 2.46
C ALA A 6 -5.37 11.50 0.94
N TYR A 7 -4.16 11.90 0.50
CA TYR A 7 -3.82 11.89 -0.92
C TYR A 7 -3.72 10.47 -1.50
N TYR A 8 -3.17 9.51 -0.75
CA TYR A 8 -3.12 8.12 -1.19
C TYR A 8 -4.50 7.46 -1.24
N GLU A 9 -5.45 7.85 -0.38
CA GLU A 9 -6.84 7.40 -0.52
C GLU A 9 -7.50 7.97 -1.78
N GLN A 10 -7.25 9.23 -2.13
CA GLN A 10 -7.74 9.81 -3.39
C GLN A 10 -7.13 9.10 -4.61
N GLN A 11 -5.83 8.84 -4.58
CA GLN A 11 -5.15 8.06 -5.61
C GLN A 11 -5.73 6.64 -5.70
N LEU A 12 -6.03 6.02 -4.56
CA LEU A 12 -6.64 4.69 -4.50
C LEU A 12 -8.00 4.64 -5.19
N VAL A 13 -8.85 5.66 -4.96
CA VAL A 13 -10.16 5.77 -5.64
C VAL A 13 -9.97 5.85 -7.15
N ILE A 14 -9.15 6.79 -7.62
CA ILE A 14 -8.94 7.01 -9.06
C ILE A 14 -8.35 5.76 -9.73
N THR A 15 -7.31 5.17 -9.13
CA THR A 15 -6.64 3.99 -9.70
C THR A 15 -7.57 2.77 -9.79
N ARG A 16 -8.52 2.62 -8.84
CA ARG A 16 -9.57 1.61 -8.92
C ARG A 16 -10.57 1.89 -10.05
N GLU A 17 -11.03 3.13 -10.16
CA GLU A 17 -12.01 3.54 -11.19
C GLU A 17 -11.49 3.29 -12.61
N ILE A 18 -10.21 3.56 -12.85
CA ILE A 18 -9.59 3.38 -14.18
C ILE A 18 -8.99 1.98 -14.39
N GLY A 19 -9.00 1.11 -13.38
CA GLY A 19 -8.42 -0.23 -13.45
C GLY A 19 -6.88 -0.29 -13.38
N ASP A 20 -6.21 0.76 -12.94
CA ASP A 20 -4.75 0.76 -12.72
C ASP A 20 -4.39 -0.02 -11.45
N ARG A 21 -4.20 -1.33 -11.62
CA ARG A 21 -3.83 -2.25 -10.52
C ARG A 21 -2.48 -1.91 -9.90
N ARG A 22 -1.53 -1.38 -10.67
CA ARG A 22 -0.19 -1.04 -10.16
C ARG A 22 -0.29 0.21 -9.29
N GLY A 23 -0.99 1.24 -9.76
CA GLY A 23 -1.30 2.44 -8.99
C GLY A 23 -2.11 2.14 -7.73
N GLU A 24 -3.06 1.22 -7.78
CA GLU A 24 -3.85 0.77 -6.63
C GLU A 24 -2.93 0.20 -5.53
N GLY A 25 -2.06 -0.75 -5.91
CA GLY A 25 -1.10 -1.36 -5.00
C GLY A 25 -0.11 -0.36 -4.42
N ALA A 26 0.42 0.56 -5.23
CA ALA A 26 1.32 1.61 -4.78
C ALA A 26 0.66 2.56 -3.77
N SER A 27 -0.59 2.98 -4.02
CA SER A 27 -1.36 3.85 -3.13
C SER A 27 -1.53 3.21 -1.75
N LEU A 28 -1.92 1.92 -1.72
CA LEU A 28 -2.10 1.16 -0.50
C LEU A 28 -0.78 1.01 0.29
N PHE A 29 0.33 0.72 -0.39
CA PHE A 29 1.62 0.56 0.28
C PHE A 29 2.14 1.89 0.84
N ASN A 30 2.02 2.99 0.09
CA ASN A 30 2.46 4.30 0.58
C ASN A 30 1.61 4.81 1.76
N ALA A 31 0.31 4.49 1.75
CA ALA A 31 -0.55 4.71 2.92
C ALA A 31 -0.11 3.85 4.11
N ALA A 32 0.24 2.58 3.89
CA ALA A 32 0.76 1.69 4.93
C ALA A 32 2.03 2.24 5.59
N VAL A 33 3.00 2.72 4.80
CA VAL A 33 4.23 3.34 5.33
C VAL A 33 3.89 4.60 6.14
N SER A 34 2.94 5.41 5.68
CA SER A 34 2.50 6.60 6.41
C SER A 34 1.82 6.26 7.75
N LEU A 35 1.04 5.18 7.80
CA LEU A 35 0.43 4.66 9.03
C LEU A 35 1.48 4.10 9.98
N LYS A 36 2.47 3.36 9.47
CA LYS A 36 3.60 2.84 10.25
C LYS A 36 4.35 3.99 10.94
N ASN A 37 4.61 5.08 10.21
CA ASN A 37 5.25 6.28 10.76
C ASN A 37 4.41 7.02 11.81
N LEU A 38 3.11 6.73 11.92
CA LEU A 38 2.22 7.26 12.96
C LEU A 38 2.06 6.30 14.15
N GLY A 39 2.75 5.16 14.15
CA GLY A 39 2.59 4.09 15.16
C GLY A 39 1.31 3.27 14.98
N GLN A 40 0.61 3.41 13.86
CA GLN A 40 -0.63 2.69 13.55
C GLN A 40 -0.32 1.34 12.90
N ASP A 41 0.39 0.49 13.64
CA ASP A 41 1.03 -0.73 13.11
C ASP A 41 0.04 -1.73 12.52
N ARG A 42 -1.07 -1.99 13.21
CA ARG A 42 -2.09 -2.95 12.74
C ARG A 42 -2.69 -2.53 11.40
N GLU A 43 -2.97 -1.23 11.24
CA GLU A 43 -3.56 -0.66 10.03
C GLU A 43 -2.53 -0.62 8.90
N ALA A 44 -1.27 -0.31 9.21
CA ALA A 44 -0.16 -0.37 8.27
C ALA A 44 0.01 -1.78 7.69
N ILE A 45 0.08 -2.81 8.54
CA ILE A 45 0.23 -4.21 8.10
C ILE A 45 -0.95 -4.63 7.23
N ALA A 46 -2.18 -4.28 7.61
CA ALA A 46 -3.37 -4.60 6.81
C ALA A 46 -3.30 -3.96 5.41
N ARG A 47 -2.92 -2.68 5.33
CA ARG A 47 -2.78 -1.96 4.05
C ARG A 47 -1.65 -2.51 3.18
N ALA A 48 -0.51 -2.85 3.77
CA ALA A 48 0.61 -3.44 3.04
C ALA A 48 0.29 -4.86 2.54
N ARG A 49 -0.47 -5.68 3.29
CA ARG A 49 -0.93 -6.99 2.79
C ARG A 49 -1.87 -6.86 1.60
N ALA A 50 -2.81 -5.91 1.64
CA ALA A 50 -3.68 -5.63 0.50
C ALA A 50 -2.88 -5.15 -0.73
N ALA A 51 -1.88 -4.29 -0.53
CA ALA A 51 -0.97 -3.87 -1.59
C ALA A 51 -0.21 -5.08 -2.20
N LEU A 52 0.34 -5.95 -1.35
CA LEU A 52 1.06 -7.13 -1.78
C LEU A 52 0.19 -8.06 -2.62
N GLU A 53 -1.04 -8.33 -2.19
CA GLU A 53 -1.96 -9.20 -2.92
C GLU A 53 -2.19 -8.71 -4.36
N ILE A 54 -2.41 -7.40 -4.51
CA ILE A 54 -2.66 -6.79 -5.81
C ILE A 54 -1.40 -6.83 -6.67
N LEU A 55 -0.27 -6.41 -6.12
CA LEU A 55 1.00 -6.33 -6.84
C LEU A 55 1.53 -7.71 -7.22
N ALA A 56 1.34 -8.73 -6.38
CA ALA A 56 1.71 -10.10 -6.68
C ALA A 56 0.85 -10.71 -7.79
N ARG A 57 -0.46 -10.42 -7.81
CA ARG A 57 -1.37 -10.89 -8.87
C ARG A 57 -0.98 -10.39 -10.26
N ILE A 58 -0.40 -9.21 -10.35
CA ILE A 58 0.08 -8.62 -11.61
C ILE A 58 1.59 -8.80 -11.81
N GLU A 59 2.24 -9.63 -10.99
CA GLU A 59 3.68 -9.91 -11.03
C GLU A 59 4.55 -8.65 -11.02
N ALA A 60 4.10 -7.59 -10.33
CA ALA A 60 4.84 -6.35 -10.27
C ALA A 60 6.12 -6.53 -9.42
N PRO A 61 7.28 -6.03 -9.87
CA PRO A 61 8.53 -6.10 -9.09
C PRO A 61 8.40 -5.45 -7.70
N SER A 62 7.55 -4.43 -7.58
CA SER A 62 7.25 -3.76 -6.31
C SER A 62 6.65 -4.69 -5.24
N ALA A 63 6.04 -5.82 -5.62
CA ALA A 63 5.56 -6.82 -4.67
C ALA A 63 6.68 -7.31 -3.75
N GLU A 64 7.90 -7.45 -4.27
CA GLU A 64 9.05 -7.91 -3.48
C GLU A 64 9.47 -6.88 -2.43
N THR A 65 9.42 -5.59 -2.78
CA THR A 65 9.65 -4.51 -1.81
C THR A 65 8.63 -4.59 -0.68
N VAL A 66 7.34 -4.79 -1.00
CA VAL A 66 6.29 -4.90 0.02
C VAL A 66 6.50 -6.12 0.91
N ARG A 67 6.92 -7.28 0.36
CA ARG A 67 7.24 -8.48 1.16
C ARG A 67 8.35 -8.22 2.18
N LYS A 68 9.45 -7.61 1.74
CA LYS A 68 10.59 -7.29 2.62
C LYS A 68 10.18 -6.40 3.78
N TRP A 69 9.47 -5.32 3.47
CA TRP A 69 9.00 -4.39 4.50
C TRP A 69 7.98 -5.04 5.44
N LEU A 70 7.08 -5.89 4.93
CA LEU A 70 6.14 -6.63 5.77
C LEU A 70 6.86 -7.59 6.72
N ALA A 71 7.93 -8.26 6.28
CA ALA A 71 8.73 -9.13 7.13
C ALA A 71 9.43 -8.35 8.26
N ASP A 72 9.88 -7.12 7.98
CA ASP A 72 10.47 -6.23 8.99
C ASP A 72 9.43 -5.69 9.99
N TRP A 73 8.14 -5.70 9.64
CA TRP A 73 7.05 -5.17 10.47
C TRP A 73 6.36 -6.21 11.35
N THR A 74 6.66 -7.50 11.14
CA THR A 74 6.09 -8.64 11.88
C THR A 74 7.09 -9.23 12.86
#